data_AF-A0A669PGJ3-F1
#
_entry.id   AF-A0A669PGJ3-F1
#
_cell.length_a   1.000
_cell.length_b   1.000
_cell.length_c   1.000
_cell.angle_alpha   90.00
_cell.angle_beta   90.00
_cell.angle_gamma   90.00
#
_symmetry.space_group_name_H-M   'P 1'
#
loop_
_entity.id
_entity.type
_entity.pdbx_description
1 polymer ?
#
loop_
_entity_poly.entity_id
_entity_poly.type
_entity_poly.pdbx_seq_one_letter_code
_entity_poly.pdbx_strand_id
1 'polypeptide(L)'
;MIERLCQAFGRQLCLLDEQPFHAFPSLAALAGSEAEAKLRALGFGYRARFVSGTARAIAEGMGAEGLCQLRAMPYAEARRVLCALPGVGAKVADCVCLMALDKTEAVPVDTHVWNIARQRYGAALGDFFRELWGPYAGWAQAVSINLPHTHTWLSLPVVPTQHLSFPPTGPLLR
;
A
#
# COMPACT_ATOMS: atom_id res chain seq x y z
N MET A 1 -14.40 -3.49 9.09
CA MET A 1 -14.08 -4.79 8.43
C MET A 1 -12.81 -5.40 9.00
N ILE A 2 -11.70 -4.66 9.06
CA ILE A 2 -10.42 -5.14 9.63
C ILE A 2 -10.53 -5.48 11.12
N GLU A 3 -11.25 -4.70 11.93
CA GLU A 3 -11.47 -5.04 13.35
C GLU A 3 -12.12 -6.43 13.53
N ARG A 4 -13.19 -6.71 12.78
CA ARG A 4 -13.86 -8.02 12.78
C ARG A 4 -12.95 -9.16 12.30
N LEU A 5 -12.03 -8.87 11.38
CA LEU A 5 -11.01 -9.82 10.94
C LEU A 5 -10.06 -10.15 12.09
N CYS A 6 -9.53 -9.14 12.78
CA CYS A 6 -8.64 -9.31 13.93
C CYS A 6 -9.35 -10.03 15.08
N GLN A 7 -10.61 -9.72 15.37
CA GLN A 7 -11.40 -10.42 16.39
C GLN A 7 -11.61 -11.91 16.05
N ALA A 8 -11.84 -12.25 14.78
CA ALA A 8 -12.15 -13.63 14.38
C ALA A 8 -10.92 -14.53 14.17
N PHE A 9 -9.78 -13.96 13.74
CA PHE A 9 -8.59 -14.72 13.37
C PHE A 9 -7.31 -14.32 14.12
N GLY A 10 -7.35 -13.19 14.82
CA GLY A 10 -6.23 -12.66 15.58
C GLY A 10 -6.18 -13.25 16.98
N ARG A 11 -4.97 -13.33 17.54
CA ARG A 11 -4.79 -13.65 18.96
C ARG A 11 -5.21 -12.44 19.79
N GLN A 12 -6.04 -12.66 20.81
CA GLN A 12 -6.36 -11.63 21.80
C GLN A 12 -5.07 -11.21 22.54
N LEU A 13 -4.83 -9.91 22.61
CA LEU A 13 -3.65 -9.32 23.25
C LEU A 13 -3.95 -8.91 24.68
N CYS A 14 -5.03 -8.16 24.88
CA CYS A 14 -5.43 -7.64 26.19
C CYS A 14 -6.91 -7.22 26.19
N LEU A 15 -7.39 -6.85 27.38
CA LEU A 15 -8.64 -6.12 27.59
C LEU A 15 -8.28 -4.71 28.04
N LEU A 16 -8.87 -3.70 27.40
CA LEU A 16 -8.76 -2.30 27.80
C LEU A 16 -10.18 -1.76 27.93
N ASP A 17 -10.56 -1.29 29.13
CA ASP A 17 -11.93 -0.84 29.43
C ASP A 17 -13.00 -1.88 29.04
N GLU A 18 -12.76 -3.15 29.38
CA GLU A 18 -13.61 -4.31 29.02
C GLU A 18 -13.73 -4.58 27.50
N GLN A 19 -12.97 -3.86 26.66
CA GLN A 19 -12.93 -4.09 25.22
C GLN A 19 -11.74 -4.98 24.84
N PRO A 20 -11.96 -6.11 24.14
CA PRO A 20 -10.88 -7.02 23.77
C PRO A 20 -10.12 -6.52 22.53
N PHE A 21 -8.81 -6.30 22.69
CA PHE A 21 -7.91 -5.95 21.61
C PHE A 21 -7.23 -7.19 21.05
N HIS A 22 -7.18 -7.29 19.72
CA HIS A 22 -6.66 -8.44 19.00
C HIS A 22 -5.53 -8.03 18.08
N ALA A 23 -4.52 -8.88 17.95
CA ALA A 23 -3.46 -8.72 16.96
C ALA A 23 -4.00 -8.88 15.54
N PHE A 24 -3.27 -8.36 14.55
CA PHE A 24 -3.52 -8.74 13.17
C PHE A 24 -3.31 -10.26 13.00
N PRO A 25 -4.16 -10.97 12.24
CA PRO A 25 -4.04 -12.42 12.09
C PRO A 25 -2.70 -12.88 11.54
N SER A 26 -2.24 -14.05 11.98
CA SER A 26 -1.08 -14.69 11.38
C SER A 26 -1.39 -15.19 9.97
N LEU A 27 -0.34 -15.36 9.16
CA LEU A 27 -0.46 -15.95 7.83
C LEU A 27 -1.13 -17.33 7.86
N ALA A 28 -0.74 -18.18 8.83
CA ALA A 28 -1.31 -19.51 9.00
C ALA A 28 -2.82 -19.47 9.33
N ALA A 29 -3.27 -18.52 10.15
CA ALA A 29 -4.69 -18.38 10.49
C ALA A 29 -5.54 -18.03 9.25
N LEU A 30 -5.01 -17.21 8.34
CA LEU A 30 -5.71 -16.82 7.11
C LEU A 30 -5.58 -17.84 5.97
N ALA A 31 -4.53 -18.68 5.99
CA ALA A 31 -4.33 -19.74 5.01
C ALA A 31 -5.20 -20.99 5.29
N GLY A 32 -5.77 -21.12 6.49
CA GLY A 32 -6.59 -22.26 6.91
C GLY A 32 -7.74 -22.60 5.94
N SER A 33 -8.14 -23.87 5.92
CA SER A 33 -9.21 -24.40 5.05
C SER A 33 -10.55 -23.66 5.23
N GLU A 34 -10.90 -23.33 6.47
CA GLU A 34 -12.15 -22.64 6.82
C GLU A 34 -12.13 -21.11 6.68
N ALA A 35 -10.97 -20.52 6.38
CA ALA A 35 -10.79 -19.07 6.45
C ALA A 35 -11.72 -18.31 5.49
N GLU A 36 -11.89 -18.79 4.26
CA GLU A 36 -12.77 -18.14 3.29
C GLU A 36 -14.23 -18.11 3.75
N ALA A 37 -14.75 -19.23 4.25
CA ALA A 37 -16.14 -19.33 4.70
C ALA A 37 -16.40 -18.37 5.87
N LYS A 38 -15.49 -18.31 6.85
CA LYS A 38 -15.54 -17.37 7.96
C LYS A 38 -15.47 -15.91 7.48
N LEU A 39 -14.57 -15.59 6.55
CA LEU A 39 -14.48 -14.24 5.97
C LEU A 39 -15.77 -13.82 5.24
N ARG A 40 -16.42 -14.75 4.52
CA ARG A 40 -17.73 -14.49 3.89
C ARG A 40 -18.80 -14.18 4.92
N ALA A 41 -18.88 -14.96 6.00
CA ALA A 41 -19.80 -14.72 7.12
C ALA A 41 -19.55 -13.36 7.79
N LEU A 42 -18.30 -12.89 7.83
CA LEU A 42 -17.91 -11.56 8.33
C LEU A 42 -18.16 -10.41 7.34
N GLY A 43 -18.78 -10.68 6.19
CA GLY A 43 -19.18 -9.67 5.20
C GLY A 43 -18.06 -9.18 4.29
N PHE A 44 -16.98 -9.95 4.08
CA PHE A 44 -15.97 -9.61 3.07
C PHE A 44 -16.47 -9.73 1.62
N GLY A 45 -17.60 -10.43 1.42
CA GLY A 45 -18.18 -10.66 0.09
C GLY A 45 -17.20 -11.39 -0.82
N TYR A 46 -17.06 -10.92 -2.06
CA TYR A 46 -16.12 -11.52 -3.02
C TYR A 46 -14.65 -11.40 -2.58
N ARG A 47 -14.30 -10.47 -1.68
CA ARG A 47 -12.92 -10.28 -1.21
C ARG A 47 -12.45 -11.40 -0.29
N ALA A 48 -13.38 -12.17 0.28
CA ALA A 48 -13.05 -13.32 1.11
C ALA A 48 -12.10 -14.29 0.39
N ARG A 49 -12.41 -14.61 -0.89
CA ARG A 49 -11.59 -15.49 -1.73
C ARG A 49 -10.18 -14.93 -2.00
N PHE A 50 -10.05 -13.61 -2.04
CA PHE A 50 -8.77 -12.94 -2.31
C PHE A 50 -7.89 -12.94 -1.07
N VAL A 51 -8.46 -12.68 0.11
CA VAL A 51 -7.73 -12.71 1.38
C VAL A 51 -7.25 -14.12 1.70
N SER A 52 -8.15 -15.13 1.66
CA SER A 52 -7.76 -16.53 1.91
C SER A 52 -6.82 -17.06 0.83
N GLY A 53 -7.11 -16.78 -0.45
CA GLY A 53 -6.30 -17.22 -1.59
C GLY A 53 -4.89 -16.62 -1.57
N THR A 54 -4.76 -15.33 -1.24
CA THR A 54 -3.45 -14.67 -1.09
C THR A 54 -2.68 -15.24 0.09
N ALA A 55 -3.33 -15.45 1.24
CA ALA A 55 -2.68 -16.06 2.39
C ALA A 55 -2.14 -17.46 2.08
N ARG A 56 -2.90 -18.30 1.36
CA ARG A 56 -2.44 -19.61 0.90
C ARG A 56 -1.29 -19.52 -0.08
N ALA A 57 -1.41 -18.69 -1.12
CA ALA A 57 -0.35 -18.50 -2.12
C ALA A 57 0.97 -18.04 -1.49
N ILE A 58 0.91 -17.16 -0.48
CA ILE A 58 2.10 -16.73 0.26
C ILE A 58 2.62 -17.88 1.13
N ALA A 59 1.75 -18.57 1.88
CA ALA A 59 2.16 -19.66 2.77
C ALA A 59 2.81 -20.84 2.03
N GLU A 60 2.30 -21.19 0.85
CA GLU A 60 2.81 -22.28 0.01
C GLU A 60 4.02 -21.85 -0.85
N GLY A 61 4.11 -20.57 -1.18
CA GLY A 61 5.18 -20.01 -1.99
C GLY A 61 6.31 -19.43 -1.15
N MET A 62 6.34 -18.11 -1.03
CA MET A 62 7.49 -17.38 -0.49
C MET A 62 7.53 -17.28 1.04
N GLY A 63 6.44 -17.63 1.73
CA GLY A 63 6.28 -17.49 3.18
C GLY A 63 6.29 -16.03 3.65
N ALA A 64 6.16 -15.86 4.97
CA ALA A 64 6.23 -14.53 5.60
C ALA A 64 7.63 -13.89 5.43
N GLU A 65 8.68 -14.70 5.45
CA GLU A 65 10.05 -14.22 5.24
C GLU A 65 10.26 -13.68 3.83
N GLY A 66 9.70 -14.35 2.81
CA GLY A 66 9.76 -13.85 1.43
C GLY A 66 9.10 -12.48 1.25
N LEU A 67 8.00 -12.20 1.96
CA LEU A 67 7.40 -10.86 1.96
C LEU A 67 8.36 -9.82 2.53
N CYS A 68 9.09 -10.14 3.60
CA CYS A 68 10.11 -9.24 4.16
C CYS A 68 11.25 -8.98 3.16
N GLN A 69 11.66 -9.99 2.40
CA GLN A 69 12.71 -9.87 1.38
C GLN A 69 12.32 -8.93 0.23
N LEU A 70 11.03 -8.70 -0.03
CA LEU A 70 10.57 -7.73 -1.04
C LEU A 70 11.05 -6.30 -0.75
N ARG A 71 11.38 -5.96 0.51
CA ARG A 71 11.99 -4.67 0.86
C ARG A 71 13.34 -4.46 0.19
N ALA A 72 14.14 -5.51 0.01
CA ALA A 72 15.45 -5.41 -0.63
C ALA A 72 15.37 -5.41 -2.16
N MET A 73 14.24 -5.83 -2.75
CA MET A 73 14.08 -5.93 -4.20
C MET A 73 13.82 -4.56 -4.85
N PRO A 74 14.19 -4.34 -6.13
CA PRO A 74 13.76 -3.17 -6.89
C PRO A 74 12.23 -3.06 -6.94
N TYR A 75 11.69 -1.83 -6.93
CA TYR A 75 10.24 -1.56 -6.93
C TYR A 75 9.49 -2.32 -8.03
N ALA A 76 10.00 -2.33 -9.27
CA ALA A 76 9.35 -2.99 -10.39
C ALA A 76 9.16 -4.50 -10.15
N GLU A 77 10.16 -5.16 -9.56
CA GLU A 77 10.10 -6.59 -9.23
C GLU A 77 9.20 -6.86 -8.03
N ALA A 78 9.31 -6.08 -6.96
CA ALA A 78 8.43 -6.21 -5.80
C ALA A 78 6.96 -6.06 -6.20
N ARG A 79 6.65 -5.05 -7.03
CA ARG A 79 5.31 -4.83 -7.59
C ARG A 79 4.85 -6.00 -8.46
N ARG A 80 5.73 -6.53 -9.32
CA ARG A 80 5.41 -7.68 -10.18
C ARG A 80 5.05 -8.91 -9.36
N VAL A 81 5.82 -9.21 -8.31
CA VAL A 81 5.55 -10.32 -7.38
C VAL A 81 4.20 -10.12 -6.69
N LEU A 82 3.93 -8.93 -6.15
CA LEU A 82 2.66 -8.64 -5.48
C LEU A 82 1.46 -8.76 -6.42
N CYS A 83 1.57 -8.27 -7.65
CA CYS A 83 0.50 -8.36 -8.65
C CYS A 83 0.16 -9.80 -9.09
N ALA A 84 1.04 -10.77 -8.82
CA ALA A 84 0.75 -12.19 -9.07
C ALA A 84 -0.19 -12.78 -8.00
N LEU A 85 -0.39 -12.09 -6.87
CA LEU A 85 -1.23 -12.58 -5.77
C LEU A 85 -2.74 -12.41 -6.07
N PRO A 86 -3.59 -13.35 -5.65
CA PRO A 86 -5.04 -13.30 -5.89
C PRO A 86 -5.72 -12.00 -5.40
N GLY A 87 -6.23 -11.22 -6.36
CA GLY A 87 -6.97 -9.98 -6.05
C GLY A 87 -6.07 -8.77 -5.76
N VAL A 88 -4.75 -8.88 -5.97
CA VAL A 88 -3.81 -7.77 -5.89
C VAL A 88 -3.55 -7.22 -7.29
N GLY A 89 -4.16 -6.09 -7.61
CA GLY A 89 -3.87 -5.34 -8.84
C GLY A 89 -2.81 -4.26 -8.62
N ALA A 90 -2.44 -3.56 -9.70
CA ALA A 90 -1.46 -2.46 -9.72
C ALA A 90 -1.59 -1.50 -8.54
N LYS A 91 -2.78 -0.91 -8.34
CA LYS A 91 -3.06 0.03 -7.24
C LYS A 91 -2.76 -0.57 -5.87
N VAL A 92 -3.19 -1.81 -5.62
CA VAL A 92 -3.01 -2.47 -4.32
C VAL A 92 -1.53 -2.81 -4.12
N ALA A 93 -0.85 -3.31 -5.15
CA ALA A 93 0.58 -3.56 -5.10
C ALA A 93 1.35 -2.26 -4.80
N ASP A 94 1.02 -1.16 -5.46
CA ASP A 94 1.66 0.14 -5.25
C ASP A 94 1.41 0.66 -3.82
N CYS A 95 0.20 0.46 -3.27
CA CYS A 95 -0.09 0.76 -1.86
C CYS A 95 0.82 -0.03 -0.91
N VAL A 96 1.02 -1.33 -1.14
CA VAL A 96 1.89 -2.18 -0.30
C VAL A 96 3.35 -1.78 -0.47
N CYS A 97 3.79 -1.52 -1.70
CA CYS A 97 5.15 -1.04 -2.01
C CYS A 97 5.47 0.25 -1.25
N LEU A 98 4.58 1.24 -1.30
CA LEU A 98 4.76 2.55 -0.66
C LEU A 98 4.71 2.46 0.87
N MET A 99 3.72 1.76 1.43
CA MET A 99 3.42 1.83 2.87
C MET A 99 4.11 0.75 3.72
N ALA A 100 4.59 -0.34 3.11
CA ALA A 100 5.15 -1.48 3.85
C ALA A 100 6.51 -1.97 3.36
N LEU A 101 6.91 -1.65 2.12
CA LEU A 101 8.14 -2.16 1.49
C LEU A 101 9.20 -1.11 1.17
N ASP A 102 9.06 0.10 1.72
CA ASP A 102 10.04 1.19 1.61
C ASP A 102 10.30 1.66 0.14
N LYS A 103 9.30 1.52 -0.75
CA LYS A 103 9.38 1.98 -2.15
C LYS A 103 8.75 3.37 -2.28
N THR A 104 9.52 4.40 -1.95
CA THR A 104 9.05 5.80 -1.93
C THR A 104 8.64 6.32 -3.30
N GLU A 105 9.12 5.68 -4.36
CA GLU A 105 8.78 5.97 -5.76
C GLU A 105 7.43 5.38 -6.20
N ALA A 106 6.84 4.45 -5.44
CA ALA A 106 5.58 3.81 -5.80
C ALA A 106 4.41 4.81 -5.69
N VAL A 107 3.62 4.94 -6.77
CA VAL A 107 2.49 5.90 -6.85
C VAL A 107 1.18 5.13 -6.99
N PRO A 108 0.41 4.92 -5.92
CA PRO A 108 -0.88 4.25 -6.00
C PRO A 108 -1.90 5.12 -6.73
N VAL A 109 -2.35 4.65 -7.90
CA VAL A 109 -3.35 5.36 -8.71
C VAL A 109 -4.71 4.68 -8.58
N ASP A 110 -5.64 5.35 -7.89
CA ASP A 110 -7.05 4.97 -7.87
C ASP A 110 -7.90 5.93 -8.73
N THR A 111 -9.22 5.76 -8.69
CA THR A 111 -10.16 6.62 -9.44
C THR A 111 -10.08 8.09 -9.03
N HIS A 112 -9.77 8.37 -7.76
CA HIS A 112 -9.65 9.73 -7.26
C HIS A 112 -8.38 10.41 -7.79
N VAL A 113 -7.24 9.73 -7.67
CA VAL A 113 -5.95 10.19 -8.21
C VAL A 113 -6.03 10.35 -9.73
N TRP A 114 -6.69 9.40 -10.41
CA TRP A 114 -6.98 9.48 -11.85
C TRP A 114 -7.72 10.78 -12.21
N ASN A 115 -8.80 11.09 -11.48
CA ASN A 115 -9.60 12.29 -11.74
C ASN A 115 -8.78 13.57 -11.51
N ILE A 116 -7.98 13.63 -10.44
CA ILE A 116 -7.09 14.77 -10.18
C ILE A 116 -6.13 14.97 -11.34
N ALA A 117 -5.45 13.92 -11.80
CA ALA A 117 -4.46 14.11 -12.84
C ALA A 117 -5.07 14.45 -14.18
N ARG A 118 -6.23 13.88 -14.52
CA ARG A 118 -6.95 14.25 -15.73
C ARG A 118 -7.36 15.72 -15.71
N GLN A 119 -7.79 16.25 -14.56
CA GLN A 119 -8.19 17.64 -14.42
C GLN A 119 -7.00 18.61 -14.41
N ARG A 120 -5.87 18.23 -13.81
CA ARG A 120 -4.73 19.14 -13.58
C ARG A 120 -3.60 19.02 -14.59
N TYR A 121 -3.37 17.83 -15.12
CA TYR A 121 -2.17 17.52 -15.92
C TYR A 121 -2.50 16.94 -17.31
N GLY A 122 -3.74 16.52 -17.56
CA GLY A 122 -4.16 15.99 -18.86
C GLY A 122 -3.44 14.71 -19.33
N ALA A 123 -2.75 13.98 -18.44
CA ALA A 123 -1.79 12.93 -18.79
C ALA A 123 -2.00 11.58 -18.06
N ALA A 124 -1.29 10.54 -18.54
CA ALA A 124 -1.24 9.19 -17.95
C ALA A 124 -0.36 9.16 -16.68
N LEU A 125 -0.76 8.40 -15.66
CA LEU A 125 -0.53 8.79 -14.26
C LEU A 125 0.73 8.26 -13.56
N GLY A 126 1.17 7.03 -13.84
CA GLY A 126 2.18 6.37 -12.99
C GLY A 126 3.59 6.88 -13.21
N ASP A 127 4.09 6.77 -14.45
CA ASP A 127 5.42 7.24 -14.83
C ASP A 127 5.51 8.76 -14.78
N PHE A 128 4.44 9.45 -15.21
CA PHE A 128 4.36 10.91 -15.15
C PHE A 128 4.62 11.47 -13.75
N PHE A 129 3.97 10.93 -12.72
CA PHE A 129 4.18 11.43 -11.36
C PHE A 129 5.56 11.08 -10.81
N ARG A 130 6.15 9.96 -11.24
CA ARG A 130 7.54 9.62 -10.91
C ARG A 130 8.54 10.55 -11.58
N GLU A 131 8.29 10.96 -12.82
CA GLU A 131 9.09 11.97 -13.52
C GLU A 131 8.92 13.37 -12.90
N LEU A 132 7.69 13.72 -12.51
CA LEU A 132 7.36 15.04 -11.93
C LEU A 132 7.94 15.22 -10.51
N TRP A 133 7.77 14.22 -9.65
CA TRP A 133 8.12 14.32 -8.23
C TRP A 133 9.39 13.55 -7.85
N GLY A 134 9.99 12.81 -8.78
CA GLY A 134 11.24 12.09 -8.57
C GLY A 134 11.12 10.91 -7.59
N PRO A 135 12.18 10.61 -6.81
CA PRO A 135 12.28 9.38 -6.02
C PRO A 135 11.29 9.28 -4.84
N TYR A 136 10.64 10.38 -4.47
CA TYR A 136 9.64 10.45 -3.39
C TYR A 136 8.22 10.68 -3.90
N ALA A 137 7.94 10.33 -5.17
CA ALA A 137 6.65 10.55 -5.80
C ALA A 137 5.45 9.97 -5.02
N GLY A 138 5.62 8.82 -4.36
CA GLY A 138 4.57 8.24 -3.52
C GLY A 138 4.22 9.10 -2.31
N TRP A 139 5.21 9.75 -1.69
CA TRP A 139 5.00 10.64 -0.56
C TRP A 139 4.34 11.95 -1.01
N ALA A 140 4.77 12.51 -2.15
CA ALA A 140 4.14 13.67 -2.76
C ALA A 140 2.67 13.40 -3.11
N GLN A 141 2.37 12.19 -3.61
CA GLN A 141 1.01 11.74 -3.85
C GLN A 141 0.19 11.67 -2.55
N ALA A 142 0.75 11.10 -1.48
CA ALA A 142 0.06 10.97 -0.19
C ALA A 142 -0.32 12.33 0.40
N VAL A 143 0.51 13.36 0.24
CA VAL A 143 0.15 14.73 0.63
C VAL A 143 -0.94 15.29 -0.28
N SER A 144 -0.80 15.11 -1.60
CA SER A 144 -1.72 15.68 -2.59
C SER A 144 -3.16 15.18 -2.45
N ILE A 145 -3.36 13.92 -2.05
CA ILE A 145 -4.72 13.34 -1.86
C ILE A 145 -5.39 13.75 -0.54
N ASN A 146 -4.61 14.12 0.49
CA ASN A 146 -5.15 14.46 1.82
C ASN A 146 -5.40 15.96 1.99
N LEU A 147 -4.94 16.79 1.05
CA LEU A 147 -5.22 18.22 1.07
C LEU A 147 -6.69 18.48 0.75
N PRO A 148 -7.39 19.31 1.55
CA PRO A 148 -8.76 19.70 1.23
C PRO A 148 -8.78 20.36 -0.15
N HIS A 149 -9.73 19.98 -1.00
CA HIS A 149 -9.90 20.56 -2.34
C HIS A 149 -10.35 22.04 -2.33
N THR A 150 -10.14 22.76 -1.24
CA THR A 150 -10.34 24.20 -1.17
C THR A 150 -9.46 24.87 -2.23
N HIS A 151 -10.09 25.75 -3.01
CA HIS A 151 -9.62 26.38 -4.25
C HIS A 151 -8.23 27.08 -4.23
N THR A 152 -7.51 27.09 -3.12
CA THR A 152 -6.33 27.95 -2.89
C THR A 152 -5.02 27.42 -3.49
N TRP A 153 -4.92 26.13 -3.84
CA TRP A 153 -3.70 25.60 -4.48
C TRP A 153 -3.79 25.48 -6.00
N LEU A 154 -4.93 25.82 -6.63
CA LEU A 154 -5.07 25.88 -8.10
C LEU A 154 -4.13 26.91 -8.75
N SER A 155 -3.44 27.72 -7.94
CA SER A 155 -2.59 28.83 -8.35
C SER A 155 -1.10 28.57 -8.17
N LEU A 156 -0.68 27.45 -7.59
CA LEU A 156 0.76 27.18 -7.47
C LEU A 156 1.32 26.72 -8.82
N PRO A 157 2.33 27.42 -9.36
CA PRO A 157 3.01 26.93 -10.55
C PRO A 157 3.66 25.58 -10.24
N VAL A 158 3.60 24.67 -11.21
CA VAL A 158 4.50 23.51 -11.25
C VAL A 158 5.91 24.08 -11.31
N VAL A 159 6.61 24.14 -10.18
CA VAL A 159 8.01 24.56 -10.16
C VAL A 159 8.80 23.44 -10.85
N PRO A 160 9.45 23.69 -12.00
CA PRO A 160 10.31 22.69 -12.61
C PRO A 160 11.40 22.33 -11.61
N THR A 161 11.64 21.03 -11.41
CA THR A 161 12.63 20.46 -10.48
C THR A 161 14.08 20.86 -10.77
N GLN A 162 14.34 21.74 -11.73
CA GLN A 162 15.68 22.10 -12.22
C GLN A 162 16.54 22.89 -11.23
N HIS A 163 16.06 23.24 -10.03
CA HIS A 163 16.85 24.00 -9.05
C HIS A 163 16.74 23.55 -7.58
N LEU A 164 16.28 22.33 -7.28
CA LEU A 164 16.44 21.78 -5.92
C LEU A 164 17.81 21.09 -5.78
N SER A 165 18.86 21.90 -5.67
CA SER A 165 20.16 21.45 -5.19
C SER A 165 20.04 21.16 -3.70
N PHE A 166 19.85 19.90 -3.33
CA PHE A 166 20.05 19.47 -1.95
C PHE A 166 21.53 19.59 -1.62
N PRO A 167 21.93 20.23 -0.50
CA PRO A 167 23.33 20.26 -0.11
C PRO A 167 23.84 18.82 0.09
N PRO A 168 25.10 18.53 -0.29
CA PRO A 168 25.65 17.20 -0.10
C PRO A 168 25.55 16.82 1.38
N THR A 169 25.02 15.63 1.64
CA THR A 169 25.03 15.01 2.96
C THR A 169 26.48 14.89 3.42
N GLY A 170 26.88 15.80 4.31
CA GLY A 170 28.14 15.69 5.03
C GLY A 170 28.18 14.39 5.84
N PRO A 171 29.37 13.83 6.08
CA PRO A 171 29.50 12.55 6.76
C PRO A 171 28.93 12.66 8.17
N LEU A 172 27.94 11.81 8.47
CA LEU A 172 27.49 11.56 9.83
C LEU A 172 28.71 11.09 10.63
N LEU A 173 29.10 11.90 11.61
CA LEU A 173 30.14 11.59 12.58
C LEU A 173 29.82 10.27 13.29
N ARG A 174 30.91 9.53 13.53
CA ARG A 174 31.00 8.19 14.12
C ARG A 174 30.31 8.04 15.46
#